data_AF-A0A961SHE3-F1
#
_entry.id   AF-A0A961SHE3-F1
#
_cell.length_a   1.000
_cell.length_b   1.000
_cell.length_c   1.000
_cell.angle_alpha   90.00
_cell.angle_beta   90.00
_cell.angle_gamma   90.00
#
_symmetry.space_group_name_H-M   'P 1'
#
loop_
_entity.id
_entity.type
_entity.pdbx_description
1 polymer ?
#
loop_
_entity_poly.entity_id
_entity_poly.type
_entity_poly.pdbx_seq_one_letter_code
_entity_poly.pdbx_strand_id
1 'polypeptide(L)'
;MTTTLPNLLPLDERNLNPHRRRDVQTGDYEPDLAMDGLGQAMRKGMAAAEKINALAGALKADTTLSPSERAVQLRQNALRVGEAAAVELDDAKAKLIREVELVDKATSVPPAPRDPIGLQMESELRAALRSMKEEQREKLLCDLDDRIAAAVLRAHPATVGVTSDAQALYRERWRKAKFPAEADRLARLRKAGEVAERAGHALLAFVTKHAKPGADVEAAAARREAIVKEVAA
;
A
#
# COMPACT_ATOMS: atom_id res chain seq x y z
N MET A 1 25.66 8.01 -12.91
CA MET A 1 24.35 8.01 -13.58
C MET A 1 23.82 6.58 -13.52
N THR A 2 22.86 6.31 -12.65
CA THR A 2 22.19 5.01 -12.55
C THR A 2 21.22 4.89 -13.72
N THR A 3 21.49 3.96 -14.66
CA THR A 3 20.58 3.67 -15.77
C THR A 3 19.37 2.93 -15.22
N THR A 4 18.36 3.68 -14.76
CA THR A 4 17.11 3.10 -14.26
C THR A 4 16.45 2.30 -15.38
N LEU A 5 16.26 1.00 -15.15
CA LEU A 5 15.53 0.15 -16.09
C LEU A 5 14.08 0.68 -16.18
N PRO A 6 13.55 0.99 -17.37
CA PRO A 6 12.26 1.68 -17.51
C PRO A 6 11.08 0.91 -16.88
N ASN A 7 11.18 -0.41 -16.80
CA ASN A 7 10.15 -1.26 -16.19
C ASN A 7 10.21 -1.30 -14.65
N LEU A 8 11.25 -0.73 -14.04
CA LEU A 8 11.44 -0.66 -12.58
C LEU A 8 11.18 0.73 -12.01
N LEU A 9 10.76 1.68 -12.86
CA LEU A 9 10.40 3.03 -12.40
C LEU A 9 9.44 3.02 -11.21
N PRO A 10 8.40 2.16 -11.12
CA PRO A 10 7.53 2.12 -9.94
C PRO A 10 8.21 1.68 -8.64
N LEU A 11 9.32 0.96 -8.72
CA LEU A 11 10.06 0.43 -7.57
C LEU A 11 11.00 1.46 -6.93
N ASP A 12 11.21 2.60 -7.60
CA ASP A 12 12.02 3.71 -7.10
C ASP A 12 11.34 4.38 -5.91
N GLU A 13 12.05 4.47 -4.77
CA GLU A 13 11.53 5.06 -3.55
C GLU A 13 11.18 6.55 -3.72
N ARG A 14 11.75 7.22 -4.73
CA ARG A 14 11.43 8.62 -5.05
C ARG A 14 9.97 8.80 -5.46
N ASN A 15 9.26 7.73 -5.84
CA ASN A 15 7.82 7.78 -6.06
C ASN A 15 7.01 8.07 -4.79
N LEU A 16 7.61 7.93 -3.60
CA LEU A 16 7.01 8.32 -2.32
C LEU A 16 7.14 9.82 -2.05
N ASN A 17 8.08 10.52 -2.70
CA ASN A 17 8.40 11.92 -2.45
C ASN A 17 7.20 12.87 -2.57
N PRO A 18 6.28 12.72 -3.55
CA PRO A 18 5.07 13.54 -3.65
C PRO A 18 4.09 13.34 -2.47
N HIS A 19 4.26 12.27 -1.70
CA HIS A 19 3.39 11.90 -0.58
C HIS A 19 4.06 12.16 0.78
N ARG A 20 5.30 12.66 0.81
CA ARG A 20 5.94 13.07 2.06
C ARG A 20 5.61 14.53 2.35
N ARG A 21 5.43 14.85 3.63
CA ARG A 21 5.30 16.24 4.07
C ARG A 21 6.68 16.88 4.06
N ARG A 22 6.78 18.10 3.54
CA ARG A 22 8.01 18.90 3.57
C ARG A 22 7.87 19.97 4.64
N ASP A 23 8.91 20.13 5.43
CA ASP A 23 9.06 21.27 6.33
C ASP A 23 9.30 22.52 5.48
N VAL A 24 8.53 23.58 5.75
CA VAL A 24 8.59 24.84 5.01
C VAL A 24 9.88 25.61 5.30
N GLN A 25 10.47 25.41 6.48
CA GLN A 25 11.66 26.15 6.91
C GLN A 25 12.94 25.52 6.37
N THR A 26 13.06 24.19 6.47
CA THR A 26 14.28 23.48 6.05
C THR A 26 14.22 22.98 4.60
N GLY A 27 13.02 22.76 4.07
CA GLY A 27 12.80 22.08 2.79
C GLY A 27 12.95 20.55 2.87
N ASP A 28 13.33 20.01 4.03
CA ASP A 28 13.49 18.59 4.27
C ASP A 28 12.13 17.90 4.44
N TYR A 29 12.14 16.57 4.29
CA TYR A 29 10.95 15.77 4.55
C TYR A 29 10.78 15.56 6.06
N GLU A 30 9.57 15.82 6.57
CA GLU A 30 9.20 15.44 7.93
C GLU A 30 9.33 13.92 8.09
N PRO A 31 9.94 13.44 9.20
CA PRO A 31 10.12 12.01 9.42
C PRO A 31 8.77 11.32 9.62
N ASP A 32 8.56 10.20 8.91
CA ASP A 32 7.38 9.35 9.06
C ASP A 32 7.82 7.89 8.96
N LEU A 33 7.86 7.21 10.10
CA LEU A 33 8.41 5.86 10.24
C LEU A 33 7.78 4.86 9.27
N ALA A 34 6.49 4.99 8.98
CA ALA A 34 5.80 4.11 8.05
C ALA A 34 6.27 4.35 6.60
N MET A 35 6.41 5.61 6.19
CA MET A 35 6.93 5.95 4.85
C MET A 35 8.43 5.67 4.70
N ASP A 36 9.20 5.83 5.78
CA ASP A 36 10.63 5.54 5.80
C ASP A 36 10.89 4.03 5.67
N GLY A 37 10.13 3.22 6.42
CA GLY A 37 10.17 1.76 6.30
C GLY A 37 9.80 1.28 4.90
N LEU A 38 8.73 1.83 4.30
CA LEU A 38 8.35 1.52 2.93
C LEU A 38 9.43 1.94 1.91
N GLY A 39 9.98 3.15 2.04
CA GLY A 39 11.05 3.62 1.16
C GLY A 39 12.31 2.77 1.25
N GLN A 40 12.65 2.26 2.44
CA GLN A 40 13.76 1.32 2.61
C GLN A 40 13.48 -0.01 1.91
N ALA A 41 12.27 -0.56 2.04
CA ALA A 41 11.89 -1.80 1.36
C ALA A 41 11.92 -1.64 -0.17
N MET A 42 11.42 -0.51 -0.70
CA MET A 42 11.50 -0.18 -2.12
C MET A 42 12.95 -0.13 -2.64
N ARG A 43 13.87 0.54 -1.90
CA ARG A 43 15.32 0.54 -2.23
C ARG A 43 15.90 -0.87 -2.28
N LYS A 44 15.53 -1.74 -1.35
CA LYS A 44 16.00 -3.13 -1.35
C LYS A 44 15.41 -3.93 -2.50
N GLY A 45 14.15 -3.69 -2.86
CA GLY A 45 13.54 -4.20 -4.10
C GLY A 45 14.33 -3.78 -5.34
N MET A 46 14.72 -2.51 -5.43
CA MET A 46 15.53 -2.01 -6.53
C MET A 46 16.91 -2.67 -6.58
N ALA A 47 17.60 -2.78 -5.44
CA ALA A 47 18.88 -3.46 -5.34
C ALA A 47 18.79 -4.96 -5.71
N ALA A 48 17.68 -5.62 -5.36
CA ALA A 48 17.40 -6.99 -5.76
C ALA A 48 17.26 -7.12 -7.29
N ALA A 49 16.53 -6.20 -7.92
CA ALA A 49 16.36 -6.18 -9.36
C ALA A 49 17.67 -5.89 -10.10
N GLU A 50 18.49 -4.96 -9.60
CA GLU A 50 19.84 -4.68 -10.12
C GLU A 50 20.74 -5.91 -10.02
N LYS A 51 20.69 -6.64 -8.89
CA LYS A 51 21.44 -7.89 -8.68
C LYS A 51 21.03 -8.99 -9.67
N ILE A 52 19.74 -9.14 -9.94
CA ILE A 52 19.24 -10.10 -10.95
C ILE A 52 19.75 -9.72 -12.34
N ASN A 53 19.72 -8.43 -12.70
CA ASN A 53 20.21 -7.97 -14.00
C ASN A 53 21.74 -8.18 -14.15
N ALA A 54 22.52 -7.89 -13.10
CA ALA A 54 23.96 -8.14 -13.07
C ALA A 54 24.26 -9.64 -13.21
N LEU A 55 23.52 -10.51 -12.52
CA LEU A 55 23.66 -11.96 -12.65
C LEU A 55 23.31 -12.44 -14.06
N ALA A 56 22.24 -11.92 -14.66
CA ALA A 56 21.88 -12.24 -16.05
C ALA A 56 23.00 -11.85 -17.02
N GLY A 57 23.63 -10.68 -16.83
CA GLY A 57 24.79 -10.25 -17.59
C GLY A 57 26.00 -11.16 -17.42
N ALA A 58 26.31 -11.55 -16.19
CA ALA A 58 27.43 -12.45 -15.87
C ALA A 58 27.24 -13.84 -16.48
N LEU A 59 26.04 -14.44 -16.33
CA LEU A 59 25.72 -15.74 -16.92
C LEU A 59 25.79 -15.67 -18.45
N LYS A 60 25.32 -14.59 -19.07
CA LYS A 60 25.42 -14.43 -20.53
C LYS A 60 26.87 -14.42 -21.02
N ALA A 61 27.79 -13.84 -20.25
CA ALA A 61 29.21 -13.79 -20.56
C ALA A 61 29.95 -15.12 -20.29
N ASP A 62 29.43 -15.95 -19.39
CA ASP A 62 30.00 -17.26 -19.08
C ASP A 62 29.78 -18.26 -20.22
N THR A 63 30.88 -18.67 -20.85
CA THR A 63 30.91 -19.64 -21.95
C THR A 63 31.09 -21.08 -21.48
N THR A 64 31.34 -21.31 -20.19
CA THR A 64 31.58 -22.65 -19.63
C THR A 64 30.27 -23.41 -19.39
N LEU A 65 29.16 -22.69 -19.20
CA LEU A 65 27.83 -23.26 -18.95
C LEU A 65 27.00 -23.37 -20.23
N SER A 66 26.23 -24.46 -20.35
CA SER A 66 25.24 -24.59 -21.41
C SER A 66 24.14 -23.52 -21.27
N PRO A 67 23.48 -23.11 -22.38
CA PRO A 67 22.36 -22.16 -22.31
C PRO A 67 21.24 -22.60 -21.34
N SER A 68 20.96 -23.91 -21.26
CA SER A 68 19.98 -24.46 -20.32
C SER A 68 20.39 -24.31 -18.86
N GLU A 69 21.64 -24.58 -18.52
CA GLU A 69 22.14 -24.43 -17.15
C GLU A 69 22.12 -22.97 -16.69
N ARG A 70 22.51 -22.05 -17.58
CA ARG A 70 22.43 -20.60 -17.33
C ARG A 70 21.00 -20.15 -17.04
N ALA A 71 20.02 -20.62 -17.82
CA ALA A 71 18.62 -20.30 -17.60
C ALA A 71 18.11 -20.82 -16.25
N VAL A 72 18.47 -22.06 -15.88
CA VAL A 72 18.09 -22.65 -14.58
C VAL A 72 18.71 -21.87 -13.41
N GLN A 73 20.00 -21.55 -13.49
CA GLN A 73 20.70 -20.79 -12.46
C GLN A 73 20.15 -19.37 -12.31
N LEU A 74 19.87 -18.69 -13.42
CA LEU A 74 19.26 -17.36 -13.41
C LEU A 74 17.89 -17.42 -12.74
N ARG A 75 17.03 -18.37 -13.13
CA ARG A 75 15.70 -18.53 -12.56
C ARG A 75 15.74 -18.75 -11.05
N GLN A 76 16.55 -19.70 -10.58
CA GLN A 76 16.64 -20.03 -9.15
C GLN A 76 17.11 -18.83 -8.33
N ASN A 77 18.12 -18.10 -8.81
CA ASN A 77 18.61 -16.91 -8.12
C ASN A 77 17.63 -15.74 -8.19
N ALA A 78 16.96 -15.54 -9.33
CA ALA A 78 15.95 -14.50 -9.49
C ALA A 78 14.77 -14.72 -8.54
N LEU A 79 14.27 -15.96 -8.45
CA LEU A 79 13.20 -16.32 -7.51
C LEU A 79 13.66 -16.09 -6.06
N ARG A 80 14.82 -16.60 -5.66
CA ARG A 80 15.33 -16.45 -4.29
C ARG A 80 15.54 -14.99 -3.87
N VAL A 81 16.18 -14.19 -4.74
CA VAL A 81 16.46 -12.78 -4.46
C VAL A 81 15.18 -11.94 -4.52
N GLY A 82 14.30 -12.24 -5.48
CA GLY A 82 13.01 -11.59 -5.64
C GLY A 82 12.05 -11.85 -4.48
N GLU A 83 11.96 -13.10 -4.01
CA GLU A 83 11.13 -13.51 -2.88
C GLU A 83 11.54 -12.80 -1.59
N ALA A 84 12.84 -12.76 -1.28
CA ALA A 84 13.33 -12.04 -0.11
C ALA A 84 12.97 -10.55 -0.13
N ALA A 85 13.10 -9.89 -1.29
CA ALA A 85 12.70 -8.49 -1.45
C ALA A 85 11.18 -8.28 -1.41
N ALA A 86 10.41 -9.22 -1.95
CA ALA A 86 8.94 -9.18 -1.91
C ALA A 86 8.43 -9.28 -0.47
N VAL A 87 8.98 -10.20 0.34
CA VAL A 87 8.63 -10.35 1.77
C VAL A 87 8.86 -9.05 2.53
N GLU A 88 10.00 -8.39 2.33
CA GLU A 88 10.29 -7.12 3.00
C GLU A 88 9.34 -5.99 2.56
N LEU A 89 8.95 -5.96 1.28
CA LEU A 89 7.98 -4.99 0.77
C LEU A 89 6.58 -5.24 1.33
N ASP A 90 6.15 -6.50 1.40
CA ASP A 90 4.87 -6.90 1.98
C ASP A 90 4.83 -6.59 3.48
N ASP A 91 5.91 -6.85 4.23
CA ASP A 91 6.03 -6.49 5.64
C ASP A 91 5.94 -4.97 5.85
N ALA A 92 6.61 -4.19 5.01
CA ALA A 92 6.55 -2.73 5.07
C ALA A 92 5.15 -2.20 4.73
N LYS A 93 4.50 -2.78 3.70
CA LYS A 93 3.10 -2.47 3.35
C LYS A 93 2.15 -2.81 4.50
N ALA A 94 2.32 -3.97 5.14
CA ALA A 94 1.50 -4.38 6.27
C ALA A 94 1.67 -3.41 7.47
N LYS A 95 2.89 -2.94 7.75
CA LYS A 95 3.13 -1.90 8.76
C LYS A 95 2.44 -0.58 8.42
N LEU A 96 2.50 -0.15 7.16
CA LEU A 96 1.81 1.05 6.69
C LEU A 96 0.28 0.92 6.84
N ILE A 97 -0.30 -0.23 6.49
CA ILE A 97 -1.74 -0.49 6.65
C ILE A 97 -2.14 -0.42 8.13
N ARG A 98 -1.36 -1.04 9.02
CA ARG A 98 -1.60 -0.94 10.47
C ARG A 98 -1.55 0.51 10.96
N GLU A 99 -0.60 1.30 10.46
CA GLU A 99 -0.50 2.73 10.82
C GLU A 99 -1.72 3.52 10.33
N VAL A 100 -2.19 3.25 9.11
CA VAL A 100 -3.44 3.82 8.58
C VAL A 100 -4.62 3.48 9.48
N GLU A 101 -4.75 2.22 9.92
CA GLU A 101 -5.80 1.77 10.84
C GLU A 101 -5.71 2.45 12.21
N LEU A 102 -4.50 2.62 12.76
CA LEU A 102 -4.29 3.29 14.04
C LEU A 102 -4.70 4.76 13.98
N VAL A 103 -4.24 5.49 12.97
CA VAL A 103 -4.60 6.89 12.75
C VAL A 103 -6.10 7.03 12.47
N ASP A 104 -6.67 6.16 11.64
CA ASP A 104 -8.10 6.20 11.33
C ASP A 104 -8.93 5.95 12.59
N LYS A 105 -8.57 4.94 13.41
CA LYS A 105 -9.24 4.64 14.67
C LYS A 105 -9.14 5.80 15.65
N ALA A 106 -7.97 6.40 15.82
CA ALA A 106 -7.74 7.51 16.74
C ALA A 106 -8.52 8.79 16.33
N THR A 107 -8.80 8.95 15.03
CA THR A 107 -9.38 10.19 14.47
C THR A 107 -10.74 9.97 13.80
N SER A 108 -11.39 8.83 14.02
CA SER A 108 -12.67 8.48 13.37
C SER A 108 -13.88 9.01 14.13
N VAL A 109 -13.79 9.17 15.45
CA VAL A 109 -14.90 9.56 16.31
C VAL A 109 -14.39 10.34 17.52
N PRO A 110 -15.18 11.26 18.09
CA PRO A 110 -14.87 11.86 19.39
C PRO A 110 -14.70 10.78 20.48
N PRO A 111 -13.95 11.03 21.56
CA PRO A 111 -13.85 10.11 22.69
C PRO A 111 -15.23 9.78 23.31
N ALA A 112 -15.41 8.54 23.79
CA ALA A 112 -16.65 8.14 24.45
C ALA A 112 -16.81 8.84 25.81
N PRO A 113 -18.03 9.27 26.19
CA PRO A 113 -18.32 9.71 27.54
C PRO A 113 -17.98 8.59 28.52
N ARG A 114 -17.37 8.94 29.64
CA ARG A 114 -17.03 7.98 30.69
C ARG A 114 -18.16 7.81 31.70
N ASP A 115 -19.04 8.80 31.77
CA ASP A 115 -20.13 8.88 32.72
C ASP A 115 -21.46 8.37 32.10
N PRO A 116 -22.35 7.77 32.91
CA PRO A 116 -23.65 7.30 32.44
C PRO A 116 -24.54 8.41 31.86
N ILE A 117 -24.41 9.64 32.38
CA ILE A 117 -25.20 10.78 31.93
C ILE A 117 -24.85 11.14 30.48
N GLY A 118 -23.57 11.22 30.14
CA GLY A 118 -23.12 11.47 28.78
C GLY A 118 -23.57 10.38 27.79
N LEU A 119 -23.58 9.12 28.21
CA LEU A 119 -24.11 8.03 27.38
C LEU A 119 -25.62 8.16 27.14
N GLN A 120 -26.38 8.54 28.17
CA GLN A 120 -27.80 8.82 28.04
C GLN A 120 -28.07 10.01 27.10
N MET A 121 -27.32 11.12 27.29
CA MET A 121 -27.43 12.30 26.43
C MET A 121 -27.14 11.98 24.96
N GLU A 122 -26.15 11.13 24.66
CA GLU A 122 -25.91 10.68 23.28
C GLU A 122 -27.10 9.90 22.71
N SER A 123 -27.75 9.06 23.50
CA SER A 123 -28.94 8.33 23.06
C SER A 123 -30.11 9.27 22.76
N GLU A 124 -30.33 10.27 23.62
CA GLU A 124 -31.34 11.31 23.43
C GLU A 124 -31.05 12.15 22.17
N LEU A 125 -29.79 12.53 21.94
CA LEU A 125 -29.36 13.23 20.73
C LEU A 125 -29.63 12.40 19.47
N ARG A 126 -29.35 11.10 19.48
CA ARG A 126 -29.65 10.21 18.33
C ARG A 126 -31.16 10.17 18.04
N ALA A 127 -31.99 10.06 19.08
CA ALA A 127 -33.45 10.05 18.93
C ALA A 127 -33.97 11.38 18.38
N ALA A 128 -33.43 12.51 18.87
CA ALA A 128 -33.76 13.84 18.37
C ALA A 128 -33.32 14.04 16.92
N LEU A 129 -32.10 13.63 16.55
CA LEU A 129 -31.61 13.68 15.18
C LEU A 129 -32.48 12.87 14.22
N ARG A 130 -32.96 11.70 14.65
CA ARG A 130 -33.83 10.85 13.84
C ARG A 130 -35.20 11.47 13.56
N SER A 131 -35.76 12.22 14.52
CA SER A 131 -37.07 12.86 14.36
C SER A 131 -37.02 14.16 13.56
N MET A 132 -35.83 14.73 13.34
CA MET A 132 -35.65 15.91 12.49
C MET A 132 -35.95 15.62 11.01
N LYS A 133 -36.42 16.66 10.30
CA LYS A 133 -36.43 16.66 8.84
C LYS A 133 -35.00 16.60 8.31
N GLU A 134 -34.83 16.04 7.11
CA GLU A 134 -33.51 15.88 6.47
C GLU A 134 -32.76 17.20 6.36
N GLU A 135 -33.39 18.26 5.84
CA GLU A 135 -32.79 19.59 5.70
C GLU A 135 -32.29 20.18 7.03
N GLN A 136 -33.05 20.00 8.11
CA GLN A 136 -32.68 20.50 9.44
C GLN A 136 -31.50 19.72 10.01
N ARG A 137 -31.51 18.40 9.82
CA ARG A 137 -30.43 17.50 10.22
C ARG A 137 -29.16 17.82 9.45
N GLU A 138 -29.21 17.99 8.14
CA GLU A 138 -28.04 18.37 7.33
C GLU A 138 -27.43 19.69 7.79
N LYS A 139 -28.27 20.72 8.03
CA LYS A 139 -27.80 22.00 8.55
C LYS A 139 -27.11 21.86 9.90
N LEU A 140 -27.67 21.08 10.81
CA LEU A 140 -27.08 20.84 12.13
C LEU A 140 -25.75 20.07 12.03
N LEU A 141 -25.64 19.15 11.06
CA LEU A 141 -24.43 18.36 10.82
C LEU A 141 -23.34 19.12 10.03
N CYS A 142 -23.59 20.35 9.59
CA CYS A 142 -22.54 21.23 9.08
C CYS A 142 -21.72 21.84 10.21
N ASP A 143 -22.35 22.19 11.33
CA ASP A 143 -21.72 22.87 12.48
C ASP A 143 -21.28 21.88 13.58
N LEU A 144 -20.77 20.71 13.18
CA LEU A 144 -20.49 19.52 14.03
C LEU A 144 -19.82 19.84 15.39
N ASP A 145 -20.65 20.13 16.40
CA ASP A 145 -20.29 20.05 17.82
C ASP A 145 -19.83 18.63 18.13
N ASP A 146 -18.80 18.47 18.96
CA ASP A 146 -18.24 17.15 19.30
C ASP A 146 -19.29 16.20 19.91
N ARG A 147 -20.31 16.73 20.61
CA ARG A 147 -21.42 15.93 21.16
C ARG A 147 -22.34 15.40 20.07
N ILE A 148 -22.63 16.22 19.07
CA ILE A 148 -23.46 15.82 17.92
C ILE A 148 -22.67 14.85 17.04
N ALA A 149 -21.41 15.17 16.75
CA ALA A 149 -20.49 14.29 16.02
C ALA A 149 -20.37 12.93 16.71
N ALA A 150 -20.24 12.90 18.03
CA ALA A 150 -20.22 11.68 18.82
C ALA A 150 -21.49 10.85 18.64
N ALA A 151 -22.65 11.48 18.82
CA ALA A 151 -23.95 10.84 18.68
C ALA A 151 -24.14 10.23 17.28
N VAL A 152 -23.69 10.95 16.24
CA VAL A 152 -23.83 10.54 14.83
C VAL A 152 -22.83 9.45 14.46
N LEU A 153 -21.54 9.65 14.74
CA LEU A 153 -20.47 8.83 14.18
C LEU A 153 -20.27 7.50 14.91
N ARG A 154 -20.73 7.38 16.17
CA ARG A 154 -20.76 6.11 16.92
C ARG A 154 -21.98 5.25 16.63
N ALA A 155 -23.07 5.85 16.17
CA ALA A 155 -24.34 5.17 16.02
C ALA A 155 -24.44 4.43 14.68
N HIS A 156 -25.34 3.45 14.59
CA HIS A 156 -25.68 2.88 13.28
C HIS A 156 -26.40 3.94 12.43
N PRO A 157 -26.07 4.13 11.13
CA PRO A 157 -26.64 5.21 10.31
C PRO A 157 -28.19 5.30 10.36
N ALA A 158 -28.86 4.14 10.31
CA ALA A 158 -30.32 4.06 10.41
C ALA A 158 -30.91 4.61 11.72
N THR A 159 -30.16 4.62 12.83
CA THR A 159 -30.64 5.13 14.13
C THR A 159 -30.63 6.64 14.23
N VAL A 160 -29.82 7.32 13.40
CA VAL A 160 -29.75 8.79 13.33
C VAL A 160 -30.41 9.35 12.08
N GLY A 161 -30.98 8.47 11.24
CA GLY A 161 -31.69 8.86 10.02
C GLY A 161 -30.76 9.34 8.89
N VAL A 162 -29.58 8.74 8.75
CA VAL A 162 -28.62 9.04 7.68
C VAL A 162 -28.21 7.77 6.93
N THR A 163 -27.72 7.91 5.70
CA THR A 163 -27.12 6.82 4.93
C THR A 163 -25.69 6.54 5.43
N SER A 164 -25.16 5.35 5.12
CA SER A 164 -23.76 5.00 5.45
C SER A 164 -22.78 5.99 4.81
N ASP A 165 -23.03 6.38 3.56
CA ASP A 165 -22.16 7.31 2.82
C ASP A 165 -22.19 8.72 3.41
N ALA A 166 -23.37 9.20 3.82
CA ALA A 166 -23.50 10.48 4.51
C ALA A 166 -22.73 10.45 5.84
N GLN A 167 -22.84 9.37 6.62
CA GLN A 167 -22.08 9.21 7.86
C GLN A 167 -20.56 9.22 7.62
N ALA A 168 -20.09 8.57 6.55
CA ALA A 168 -18.68 8.60 6.17
C ALA A 168 -18.21 10.02 5.79
N LEU A 169 -19.04 10.78 5.08
CA LEU A 169 -18.76 12.18 4.74
C LEU A 169 -18.67 13.05 6.00
N TYR A 170 -19.59 12.88 6.95
CA TYR A 170 -19.54 13.60 8.23
C TYR A 170 -18.29 13.24 9.04
N ARG A 171 -17.87 11.97 9.02
CA ARG A 171 -16.62 11.52 9.64
C ARG A 171 -15.43 12.25 9.07
N GLU A 172 -15.35 12.34 7.75
CA GLU A 172 -14.26 13.03 7.06
C GLU A 172 -14.25 14.53 7.37
N ARG A 173 -15.43 15.19 7.36
CA ARG A 173 -15.56 16.61 7.71
C ARG A 173 -15.11 16.89 9.15
N TRP A 174 -15.63 16.12 10.11
CA TRP A 174 -15.25 16.25 11.52
C TRP A 174 -13.75 16.01 11.72
N ARG A 175 -13.20 14.96 11.10
CA ARG A 175 -11.76 14.66 11.14
C ARG A 175 -10.91 15.80 10.59
N LYS A 176 -11.27 16.37 9.44
CA LYS A 176 -10.55 17.52 8.86
C LYS A 176 -10.61 18.76 9.75
N ALA A 177 -11.73 18.98 10.43
CA ALA A 177 -11.89 20.12 11.34
C ALA A 177 -11.10 19.96 12.65
N LYS A 178 -11.07 18.76 13.23
CA LYS A 178 -10.47 18.50 14.55
C LYS A 178 -9.01 18.02 14.50
N PHE A 179 -8.66 17.26 13.47
CA PHE A 179 -7.36 16.61 13.29
C PHE A 179 -6.82 16.86 11.88
N PRO A 180 -6.61 18.12 11.47
CA PRO A 180 -6.21 18.44 10.09
C PRO A 180 -4.87 17.81 9.71
N ALA A 181 -3.91 17.76 10.63
CA ALA A 181 -2.59 17.18 10.39
C ALA A 181 -2.66 15.66 10.19
N GLU A 182 -3.44 14.96 11.01
CA GLU A 182 -3.65 13.52 10.92
C GLU A 182 -4.51 13.15 9.72
N ALA A 183 -5.51 13.96 9.36
CA ALA A 183 -6.32 13.78 8.17
C ALA A 183 -5.46 13.83 6.90
N ASP A 184 -4.58 14.84 6.82
CA ASP A 184 -3.62 14.99 5.74
C ASP A 184 -2.61 13.83 5.74
N ARG A 185 -2.07 13.46 6.90
CA ARG A 185 -1.18 12.29 7.04
C ARG A 185 -1.83 10.99 6.56
N LEU A 186 -3.07 10.73 6.95
CA LEU A 186 -3.83 9.56 6.54
C LEU A 186 -4.03 9.50 5.01
N ALA A 187 -4.35 10.64 4.39
CA ALA A 187 -4.49 10.72 2.94
C ALA A 187 -3.17 10.42 2.23
N ARG A 188 -2.04 10.91 2.75
CA ARG A 188 -0.72 10.63 2.21
C ARG A 188 -0.30 9.17 2.38
N LEU A 189 -0.55 8.57 3.56
CA LEU A 189 -0.25 7.16 3.81
C LEU A 189 -1.04 6.24 2.87
N ARG A 190 -2.33 6.50 2.63
CA ARG A 190 -3.14 5.73 1.67
C ARG A 190 -2.55 5.77 0.26
N LYS A 191 -2.18 6.95 -0.23
CA LYS A 191 -1.52 7.12 -1.54
C LYS A 191 -0.16 6.40 -1.59
N ALA A 192 0.62 6.44 -0.51
CA ALA A 192 1.86 5.68 -0.42
C ALA A 192 1.63 4.16 -0.49
N GLY A 193 0.51 3.67 0.06
CA GLY A 193 0.07 2.28 -0.10
C GLY A 193 -0.17 1.89 -1.57
N GLU A 194 -0.82 2.75 -2.36
CA GLU A 194 -1.03 2.53 -3.80
C GLU A 194 0.31 2.53 -4.57
N VAL A 195 1.27 3.36 -4.17
CA VAL A 195 2.65 3.32 -4.71
C VAL A 195 3.32 1.98 -4.38
N ALA A 196 3.21 1.50 -3.14
CA ALA A 196 3.76 0.21 -2.72
C ALA A 196 3.20 -0.96 -3.55
N GLU A 197 1.90 -0.94 -3.85
CA GLU A 197 1.26 -1.97 -4.68
C GLU A 197 1.82 -2.00 -6.09
N ARG A 198 1.94 -0.83 -6.74
CA ARG A 198 2.54 -0.73 -8.07
C ARG A 198 4.01 -1.17 -8.06
N ALA A 199 4.75 -0.83 -7.01
CA ALA A 199 6.12 -1.27 -6.81
C ALA A 199 6.22 -2.80 -6.70
N GLY A 200 5.35 -3.42 -5.90
CA GLY A 200 5.28 -4.88 -5.74
C GLY A 200 4.95 -5.59 -7.04
N HIS A 201 3.96 -5.10 -7.79
CA HIS A 201 3.64 -5.62 -9.12
C HIS A 201 4.81 -5.49 -10.11
N ALA A 202 5.53 -4.37 -10.10
CA ALA A 202 6.69 -4.17 -10.94
C ALA A 202 7.83 -5.15 -10.60
N LEU A 203 8.12 -5.36 -9.31
CA LEU A 203 9.11 -6.32 -8.84
C LEU A 203 8.74 -7.75 -9.26
N LEU A 204 7.50 -8.17 -9.03
CA LEU A 204 7.01 -9.51 -9.41
C LEU A 204 7.07 -9.73 -10.93
N ALA A 205 6.66 -8.74 -11.72
CA ALA A 205 6.76 -8.80 -13.18
C ALA A 205 8.22 -8.93 -13.65
N PHE A 206 9.13 -8.20 -13.01
CA PHE A 206 10.56 -8.26 -13.30
C PHE A 206 11.18 -9.61 -12.95
N VAL A 207 10.88 -10.16 -11.77
CA VAL A 207 11.34 -11.49 -11.35
C VAL A 207 10.78 -12.57 -12.27
N THR A 208 9.49 -12.49 -12.60
CA THR A 208 8.82 -13.44 -13.50
C THR A 208 9.45 -13.43 -14.89
N LYS A 209 9.83 -12.26 -15.41
CA LYS A 209 10.52 -12.13 -16.70
C LYS A 209 11.86 -12.88 -16.71
N HIS A 210 12.63 -12.83 -15.62
CA HIS A 210 13.92 -13.54 -15.53
C HIS A 210 13.78 -15.00 -15.09
N ALA A 211 12.65 -15.37 -14.50
CA ALA A 211 12.35 -16.74 -14.10
C ALA A 211 11.81 -17.59 -15.26
N LYS A 212 11.19 -16.98 -16.27
CA LYS A 212 10.72 -17.71 -17.46
C LYS A 212 11.90 -18.18 -18.30
N PRO A 213 11.95 -19.47 -18.71
CA PRO A 213 12.93 -19.92 -19.69
C PRO A 213 12.75 -19.13 -20.99
N GLY A 214 13.85 -18.81 -21.68
CA GLY A 214 13.75 -18.25 -23.02
C GLY A 214 13.12 -19.26 -23.99
N ALA A 215 12.44 -18.78 -25.02
CA ALA A 215 11.81 -19.64 -26.05
C ALA A 215 12.79 -20.66 -26.66
N ASP A 216 14.07 -20.30 -26.75
CA ASP A 216 15.13 -21.18 -27.25
C ASP A 216 15.40 -22.38 -26.33
N VAL A 217 15.27 -22.20 -25.01
CA VAL A 217 15.44 -23.27 -24.01
C VAL A 217 14.26 -24.21 -24.03
N GLU A 218 13.04 -23.67 -24.21
CA GLU A 218 11.83 -24.49 -24.38
C GLU A 218 11.88 -25.31 -25.67
N ALA A 219 12.31 -24.69 -26.79
CA ALA A 219 12.50 -25.38 -28.05
C ALA A 219 13.59 -26.47 -27.97
N ALA A 220 14.68 -26.21 -27.25
CA ALA A 220 15.74 -27.20 -27.04
C ALA A 220 15.28 -28.37 -26.14
N ALA A 221 14.49 -28.09 -25.10
CA ALA A 221 13.89 -29.13 -24.25
C ALA A 221 12.90 -30.00 -25.03
N ALA A 222 12.02 -29.38 -25.83
CA ALA A 222 11.08 -30.09 -26.70
C ALA A 222 11.81 -30.99 -27.72
N ARG A 223 12.92 -30.53 -28.30
CA ARG A 223 13.75 -31.35 -29.20
C ARG A 223 14.37 -32.55 -28.49
N ARG A 224 14.89 -32.38 -27.27
CA ARG A 224 15.44 -33.52 -26.49
C ARG A 224 14.35 -34.53 -26.15
N GLU A 225 13.17 -34.08 -25.75
CA GLU A 225 12.05 -34.97 -25.44
C GLU A 225 11.56 -35.75 -26.68
N ALA A 226 11.56 -35.11 -27.86
CA ALA A 226 11.25 -35.78 -29.12
C ALA A 226 12.27 -36.89 -29.44
N ILE A 227 13.58 -36.62 -29.28
CA ILE A 227 14.64 -37.61 -29.50
C ILE A 227 14.52 -38.77 -28.51
N VAL A 228 14.23 -38.50 -27.24
CA VAL A 228 14.05 -39.57 -26.23
C VAL A 228 12.85 -40.46 -26.55
N LYS A 229 11.74 -39.88 -27.04
CA LYS A 229 10.58 -40.66 -27.50
C LYS A 229 10.88 -41.50 -28.73
N GLU A 230 11.67 -40.98 -29.66
CA GLU A 230 12.07 -41.70 -30.88
C GLU A 230 13.03 -42.86 -30.59
N VAL A 231 13.95 -42.71 -29.62
CA VAL A 231 14.86 -43.78 -29.18
C VAL A 231 14.16 -44.85 -28.33
N ALA A 232 13.03 -44.50 -27.70
CA ALA A 232 12.25 -45.42 -26.88
C ALA A 232 11.17 -46.20 -27.65
N ALA A 233 10.95 -45.87 -28.93
CA ALA A 233 10.01 -46.53 -29.83
C ALA A 233 10.71 -47.58 -30.71
#